data_AF-A0A942PBW5-F1
#
_entry.id   AF-A0A942PBW5-F1
#
_cell.length_a   1.000
_cell.length_b   1.000
_cell.length_c   1.000
_cell.angle_alpha   90.00
_cell.angle_beta   90.00
_cell.angle_gamma   90.00
#
_symmetry.space_group_name_H-M   'P 1'
#
loop_
_entity.id
_entity.type
_entity.pdbx_description
1 polymer ?
#
loop_
_entity_poly.entity_id
_entity_poly.type
_entity_poly.pdbx_seq_one_letter_code
_entity_poly.pdbx_strand_id
1 'polypeptide(L)'
;MKLFVLIACVFFAAQSCKLKKEECSCVAASCAQGFIYWGGPYAADGIGWYFAEKREGNWLPAQLKEEELPNEFKNFNDSIAVTICLQKTNERAPCFCASPSYFYKIVRIEKR
;
A
#
# COMPACT_ATOMS: atom_id res chain seq x y z
N MET A 1 5.87 42.10 55.69
CA MET A 1 7.26 41.75 55.33
C MET A 1 7.31 40.36 54.71
N LYS A 2 7.42 40.27 53.38
CA LYS A 2 8.39 39.42 52.65
C LYS A 2 8.18 39.66 51.16
N LEU A 3 9.21 40.26 50.61
CA LEU A 3 9.51 40.62 49.23
C LEU A 3 10.02 39.37 48.48
N PHE A 4 9.71 39.19 47.19
CA PHE A 4 10.50 38.59 46.09
C PHE A 4 9.55 38.50 44.88
N VAL A 5 9.48 39.46 43.94
CA VAL A 5 10.42 39.85 42.86
C VAL A 5 10.56 38.82 41.73
N LEU A 6 9.90 39.16 40.60
CA LEU A 6 10.25 39.01 39.17
C LEU A 6 10.73 37.67 38.60
N ILE A 7 10.17 37.26 37.46
CA ILE A 7 10.83 37.30 36.14
C ILE A 7 9.83 36.85 35.05
N ALA A 8 9.64 37.73 34.08
CA ALA A 8 8.99 37.46 32.81
C ALA A 8 9.93 36.67 31.90
N CYS A 9 9.44 35.60 31.26
CA CYS A 9 10.00 35.10 30.03
C CYS A 9 8.87 34.87 29.03
N VAL A 10 8.73 35.85 28.15
CA VAL A 10 8.13 35.74 26.83
C VAL A 10 8.85 34.61 26.09
N PHE A 11 8.13 33.56 25.72
CA PHE A 11 8.52 32.70 24.61
C PHE A 11 7.39 32.64 23.59
N PHE A 12 7.56 33.48 22.58
CA PHE A 12 6.96 33.33 21.27
C PHE A 12 7.46 32.00 20.68
N ALA A 13 6.55 31.08 20.36
CA ALA A 13 6.83 29.97 19.46
C ALA A 13 5.61 29.79 18.53
N ALA A 14 5.61 30.57 17.46
CA ALA A 14 4.81 30.29 16.28
C ALA A 14 5.65 29.43 15.33
N GLN A 15 5.35 28.12 15.22
CA GLN A 15 5.61 27.26 14.03
C GLN A 15 4.63 26.09 14.14
N SER A 16 3.53 26.08 13.38
CA SER A 16 3.37 25.45 12.06
C SER A 16 3.51 23.92 12.05
N CYS A 17 2.55 23.27 11.38
CA CYS A 17 2.41 21.83 11.16
C CYS A 17 2.03 20.99 12.41
N LYS A 18 0.94 20.22 12.39
CA LYS A 18 0.71 19.17 11.39
C LYS A 18 -0.73 19.13 10.90
N LEU A 19 -0.84 18.98 9.58
CA LEU A 19 -2.01 18.57 8.81
C LEU A 19 -2.96 17.69 9.64
N LYS A 20 -4.22 18.13 9.72
CA LYS A 20 -5.34 17.25 10.04
C LYS A 20 -5.24 16.06 9.08
N LYS A 21 -4.93 14.88 9.63
CA LYS A 21 -5.19 13.63 8.92
C LYS A 21 -6.69 13.61 8.72
N GLU A 22 -7.12 13.83 7.48
CA GLU A 22 -8.46 13.45 7.05
C GLU A 22 -8.61 11.96 7.39
N GLU A 23 -9.39 11.68 8.43
CA GLU A 23 -9.95 10.36 8.69
C GLU A 23 -10.95 10.08 7.56
N CYS A 24 -10.41 9.79 6.38
CA CYS A 24 -11.15 9.11 5.35
C CYS A 24 -11.40 7.71 5.89
N SER A 25 -12.67 7.42 6.21
CA SER A 25 -13.14 6.10 6.60
C SER A 25 -12.81 5.09 5.51
N CYS A 26 -11.60 4.52 5.57
CA CYS A 26 -11.00 3.67 4.57
C CYS A 26 -10.33 2.51 5.34
N VAL A 27 -10.61 1.27 4.93
CA VAL A 27 -9.86 0.09 5.41
C VAL A 27 -8.37 0.42 5.33
N ALA A 28 -7.67 0.40 6.47
CA ALA A 28 -6.30 0.91 6.57
C ALA A 28 -5.40 0.24 5.51
N ALA A 29 -4.68 1.07 4.74
CA ALA A 29 -3.71 0.56 3.79
C ALA A 29 -2.57 -0.14 4.55
N SER A 30 -2.25 -1.37 4.14
CA SER A 30 -1.13 -2.14 4.70
C SER A 30 0.07 -2.03 3.78
N CYS A 31 1.23 -1.69 4.33
CA CYS A 31 2.47 -1.56 3.57
C CYS A 31 3.38 -2.77 3.81
N ALA A 32 3.89 -3.34 2.73
CA ALA A 32 4.78 -4.50 2.77
C ALA A 32 5.88 -4.39 1.71
N GLN A 33 6.94 -5.16 1.91
CA GLN A 33 8.00 -5.35 0.93
C GLN A 33 7.83 -6.71 0.27
N GLY A 34 8.14 -6.79 -1.01
CA GLY A 34 7.98 -8.02 -1.76
C GLY A 34 8.22 -7.79 -3.24
N PHE A 35 7.46 -8.48 -4.07
CA PHE A 35 7.67 -8.52 -5.51
C PHE A 35 6.35 -8.40 -6.26
N ILE A 36 6.40 -7.72 -7.40
CA ILE A 36 5.32 -7.70 -8.40
C ILE A 36 5.58 -8.79 -9.43
N TYR A 37 4.56 -9.57 -9.74
CA TYR A 37 4.60 -10.69 -10.68
C TYR A 37 3.47 -10.60 -11.70
N TRP A 38 3.71 -11.21 -12.86
CA TRP A 38 2.67 -11.57 -13.82
C TRP A 38 2.32 -13.06 -13.71
N GLY A 39 1.08 -13.36 -13.34
CA GLY A 39 0.56 -14.72 -13.18
C GLY A 39 -0.21 -15.25 -14.37
N GLY A 40 -0.04 -14.66 -15.57
CA GLY A 40 -0.78 -15.04 -16.76
C GLY A 40 -2.17 -14.43 -16.87
N PRO A 41 -2.82 -14.54 -18.05
CA PRO A 41 -4.12 -13.94 -18.30
C PRO A 41 -5.25 -14.70 -17.59
N TYR A 42 -6.24 -13.97 -17.05
CA TYR A 42 -7.42 -14.56 -16.38
C TYR A 42 -8.19 -15.57 -17.24
N ALA A 43 -8.22 -15.38 -18.56
CA ALA A 43 -8.89 -16.28 -19.49
C ALA A 43 -8.26 -17.68 -19.58
N ALA A 44 -7.02 -17.84 -19.13
CA ALA A 44 -6.31 -19.11 -19.05
C ALA A 44 -6.11 -19.56 -17.59
N ASP A 45 -7.06 -19.22 -16.72
CA ASP A 45 -7.00 -19.45 -15.27
C ASP A 45 -5.81 -18.78 -14.57
N GLY A 46 -5.22 -17.76 -15.20
CA GLY A 46 -4.16 -16.94 -14.63
C GLY A 46 -4.66 -15.97 -13.56
N ILE A 47 -3.72 -15.39 -12.82
CA ILE A 47 -3.99 -14.47 -11.69
C ILE A 47 -3.86 -12.99 -12.11
N GLY A 48 -3.36 -12.72 -13.31
CA GLY A 48 -3.02 -11.36 -13.74
C GLY A 48 -1.82 -10.81 -12.97
N TRP A 49 -1.78 -9.49 -12.76
CA TRP A 49 -0.76 -8.84 -11.95
C TRP A 49 -1.03 -9.07 -10.46
N TYR A 50 0.00 -9.43 -9.71
CA TYR A 50 -0.15 -9.60 -8.25
C TYR A 50 1.12 -9.21 -7.50
N PHE A 51 0.94 -8.87 -6.22
CA PHE A 51 2.00 -8.71 -5.24
C PHE A 51 2.13 -9.98 -4.37
N ALA A 52 3.37 -10.35 -4.07
CA ALA A 52 3.70 -11.38 -3.10
C ALA A 52 4.87 -10.94 -2.21
N GLU A 53 4.78 -11.18 -0.90
CA GLU A 53 5.82 -10.82 0.08
C GLU A 53 7.10 -11.66 -0.06
N LYS A 54 6.98 -12.87 -0.63
CA LYS A 54 8.08 -13.85 -0.77
C LYS A 54 8.06 -14.47 -2.16
N ARG A 55 9.24 -14.88 -2.64
CA ARG A 55 9.38 -15.57 -3.94
C ARG A 55 8.91 -17.03 -3.91
N GLU A 56 9.04 -17.68 -2.75
CA GLU A 56 8.78 -19.11 -2.58
C GLU A 56 8.00 -19.39 -1.30
N GLY A 57 7.34 -20.54 -1.26
CA GLY A 57 6.53 -21.01 -0.13
C GLY A 57 5.06 -20.64 -0.22
N ASN A 58 4.34 -20.80 0.89
CA ASN A 58 2.93 -20.44 0.97
C ASN A 58 2.79 -18.93 1.15
N TRP A 59 2.30 -18.25 0.12
CA TRP A 59 1.95 -16.84 0.15
C TRP A 59 0.56 -16.64 -0.46
N LEU A 60 -0.14 -15.60 -0.01
CA LEU A 60 -1.45 -15.23 -0.55
C LEU A 60 -1.26 -14.11 -1.58
N PRO A 61 -1.60 -14.32 -2.87
CA PRO A 61 -1.52 -13.26 -3.88
C PRO A 61 -2.42 -12.09 -3.49
N ALA A 62 -1.85 -10.89 -3.48
CA ALA A 62 -2.65 -9.66 -3.54
C ALA A 62 -2.81 -9.27 -5.02
N GLN A 63 -3.97 -9.61 -5.60
CA GLN A 63 -4.27 -9.33 -7.01
C GLN A 63 -4.43 -7.84 -7.25
N LEU A 64 -3.82 -7.36 -8.33
CA LEU A 64 -3.78 -5.96 -8.71
C LEU A 64 -4.48 -5.80 -10.05
N LYS A 65 -5.18 -4.67 -10.19
CA LYS A 65 -5.75 -4.25 -11.46
C LYS A 65 -4.65 -3.77 -12.40
N GLU A 66 -4.74 -4.18 -13.66
CA GLU A 66 -3.74 -3.79 -14.65
C GLU A 66 -3.71 -2.27 -14.86
N GLU A 67 -4.87 -1.63 -14.83
CA GLU A 67 -5.03 -0.18 -14.97
C GLU A 67 -4.45 0.62 -13.80
N GLU A 68 -4.28 0.01 -12.62
CA GLU A 68 -3.74 0.67 -11.43
C GLU A 68 -2.23 0.48 -11.27
N LEU A 69 -1.64 -0.53 -11.91
CA LEU A 69 -0.22 -0.80 -11.88
C LEU A 69 0.51 0.08 -12.91
N PRO A 70 1.45 0.97 -12.49
CA PRO A 70 2.20 1.78 -13.45
C PRO A 70 3.07 0.90 -14.36
N ASN A 71 3.23 1.30 -15.62
CA ASN A 71 3.91 0.48 -16.64
C ASN A 71 5.36 0.13 -16.28
N GLU A 72 6.04 0.99 -15.52
CA GLU A 72 7.41 0.72 -15.03
C GLU A 72 7.53 -0.45 -14.04
N PHE A 73 6.40 -0.91 -13.49
CA PHE A 73 6.29 -2.10 -12.64
C PHE A 73 5.71 -3.32 -13.37
N LYS A 74 5.42 -3.19 -14.67
CA LYS A 74 4.93 -4.29 -15.52
C LYS A 74 6.09 -4.96 -16.24
N ASN A 75 6.61 -6.04 -15.67
CA ASN A 75 7.57 -6.91 -16.32
C ASN A 75 7.00 -8.33 -16.45
N PHE A 76 6.79 -8.77 -17.69
CA PHE A 76 6.22 -10.09 -17.99
C PHE A 76 7.22 -11.23 -17.82
N ASN A 77 8.54 -10.93 -17.84
CA ASN A 77 9.60 -11.93 -17.84
C ASN A 77 10.24 -12.13 -16.46
N ASP A 78 10.11 -11.17 -15.55
CA ASP A 78 10.70 -11.24 -14.21
C ASP A 78 9.88 -10.43 -13.20
N SER A 79 10.13 -10.73 -11.92
CA SER A 79 9.58 -10.05 -10.77
C SER A 79 10.31 -8.74 -10.46
N ILE A 80 9.57 -7.72 -10.03
CA ILE A 80 10.16 -6.44 -9.61
C ILE A 80 10.05 -6.32 -8.09
N ALA A 81 11.19 -6.14 -7.41
CA ALA A 81 11.23 -5.89 -5.98
C ALA A 81 10.67 -4.49 -5.66
N VAL A 82 9.69 -4.43 -4.75
CA VAL A 82 9.00 -3.18 -4.39
C VAL A 82 8.74 -3.06 -2.90
N THR A 83 8.54 -1.82 -2.46
CA THR A 83 7.74 -1.51 -1.26
C THR A 83 6.39 -0.99 -1.74
N ILE A 84 5.30 -1.60 -1.28
CA ILE A 84 3.94 -1.29 -1.74
C ILE A 84 3.00 -1.13 -0.56
N CYS A 85 2.09 -0.16 -0.64
CA CYS A 85 0.97 0.01 0.27
C CYS A 85 -0.33 -0.33 -0.47
N LEU A 86 -1.03 -1.33 0.04
CA LEU A 86 -2.21 -1.90 -0.58
C LEU A 86 -3.45 -1.70 0.29
N GLN A 87 -4.58 -1.43 -0.36
CA GLN A 87 -5.89 -1.35 0.28
C GLN A 87 -6.82 -2.38 -0.36
N LYS A 88 -7.40 -3.27 0.46
CA LYS A 88 -8.36 -4.26 -0.04
C LYS A 88 -9.60 -3.56 -0.59
N THR A 89 -10.03 -3.92 -1.80
CA THR A 89 -11.27 -3.43 -2.41
C THR A 89 -12.42 -4.42 -2.19
N ASN A 90 -13.65 -3.98 -2.49
CA ASN A 90 -14.83 -4.85 -2.50
C ASN A 90 -15.02 -5.57 -3.84
N GLU A 91 -14.16 -5.30 -4.82
CA GLU A 91 -14.24 -5.91 -6.14
C GLU A 91 -13.61 -7.29 -6.12
N ARG A 92 -14.33 -8.26 -6.67
CA ARG A 92 -13.86 -9.65 -6.77
C ARG A 92 -13.02 -9.80 -8.02
N ALA A 93 -11.90 -10.49 -7.89
CA ALA A 93 -11.10 -10.79 -9.05
C ALA A 93 -11.72 -11.92 -9.88
N PRO A 94 -11.61 -11.87 -11.21
CA PRO A 94 -12.21 -12.85 -12.11
C PRO A 94 -11.36 -14.12 -12.18
N CYS A 95 -11.24 -14.85 -11.06
CA CYS A 95 -10.62 -16.16 -11.03
C CYS A 95 -11.65 -17.25 -10.75
N PHE A 96 -11.53 -18.39 -11.43
CA PHE A 96 -12.29 -19.61 -11.16
C PHE A 96 -11.74 -20.35 -9.92
N CYS A 97 -11.45 -19.62 -8.84
CA CYS A 97 -10.90 -20.18 -7.62
C CYS A 97 -12.02 -20.67 -6.68
N ALA A 98 -11.76 -21.73 -5.91
CA ALA A 98 -12.70 -22.24 -4.90
C ALA A 98 -13.03 -21.23 -3.79
N SER A 99 -12.13 -20.28 -3.53
CA SER A 99 -12.36 -19.15 -2.63
C SER A 99 -12.32 -17.84 -3.43
N PRO A 100 -13.30 -16.93 -3.24
CA PRO A 100 -13.28 -15.64 -3.91
C PRO A 100 -12.04 -14.84 -3.48
N SER A 101 -11.26 -14.37 -4.45
CA SER A 101 -10.21 -13.39 -4.23
C SER A 101 -10.73 -11.98 -4.52
N TYR A 102 -10.06 -10.99 -3.95
CA TYR A 102 -10.40 -9.58 -4.08
C TYR A 102 -9.24 -8.84 -4.72
N PHE A 103 -9.55 -7.78 -5.47
CA PHE A 103 -8.55 -6.83 -5.91
C PHE A 103 -8.05 -5.96 -4.76
N TYR A 104 -6.78 -5.61 -4.82
CA TYR A 104 -6.16 -4.63 -3.96
C TYR A 104 -5.84 -3.38 -4.76
N LYS A 105 -6.17 -2.23 -4.17
CA LYS A 105 -5.83 -0.92 -4.70
C LYS A 105 -4.43 -0.53 -4.28
N ILE A 106 -3.63 -0.06 -5.24
CA ILE A 106 -2.30 0.47 -4.97
C ILE A 106 -2.44 1.91 -4.45
N VAL A 107 -2.05 2.13 -3.19
CA VAL A 107 -2.02 3.47 -2.59
C VAL A 107 -0.66 4.13 -2.83
N ARG A 108 0.42 3.35 -2.74
CA ARG A 108 1.80 3.78 -2.99
C ARG A 108 2.61 2.58 -3.43
N ILE A 109 3.54 2.77 -4.37
CA ILE A 109 4.47 1.74 -4.82
C ILE A 109 5.81 2.37 -5.17
N GLU A 110 6.90 1.74 -4.74
CA GLU A 110 8.27 2.21 -4.99
C GLU A 110 9.18 1.03 -5.29
N LYS A 111 10.07 1.17 -6.28
CA LYS A 111 11.11 0.19 -6.57
C LYS A 111 12.12 0.15 -5.43
N ARG A 112 12.65 -1.03 -5.16
CA ARG A 112 13.74 -1.25 -4.21
C ARG A 112 15.11 -1.34 -4.88
#